data_AF-A0A3C0S479-F1
#
_entry.id   AF-A0A3C0S479-F1
#
_cell.length_a   1.000
_cell.length_b   1.000
_cell.length_c   1.000
_cell.angle_alpha   90.00
_cell.angle_beta   90.00
_cell.angle_gamma   90.00
#
_symmetry.space_group_name_H-M   'P 1'
#
loop_
_entity.id
_entity.type
_entity.pdbx_description
1 polymer ?
#
loop_
_entity_poly.entity_id
_entity_poly.type
_entity_poly.pdbx_seq_one_letter_code
_entity_poly.pdbx_strand_id
1 'polypeptide(L)'
;ALPISVQEANTALQYGYDIGLLSMGGLQSWTENAILDRVRAIAAIIPVFGFYLQPAVGGRIFSYSFWQQFAEIDNVVAIKCASFNRYQTLDVMRAIANSSRRDQIAMYTGNDDNIVNDLMSVYNFPVAGENVSIEFKGGLLGHWAVWTAKAVELLREIKSYK
;
A
#
# COMPACT_ATOMS: atom_id res chain seq x y z
N ALA A 1 -13.90 3.32 16.37
CA ALA A 1 -12.90 2.67 15.51
C ALA A 1 -11.46 2.98 15.95
N LEU A 2 -11.07 4.25 16.09
CA LEU A 2 -9.70 4.62 16.50
C LEU A 2 -9.22 3.95 17.80
N PRO A 3 -10.00 3.89 18.90
CA PRO A 3 -9.57 3.25 20.14
C PRO A 3 -9.29 1.75 19.98
N ILE A 4 -10.11 1.06 19.18
CA ILE A 4 -9.95 -0.38 18.91
C ILE A 4 -8.68 -0.63 18.09
N SER A 5 -8.47 0.12 17.00
CA SER A 5 -7.27 -0.07 16.18
C SER A 5 -5.97 0.24 16.92
N VAL A 6 -5.99 1.19 17.86
CA VAL A 6 -4.84 1.48 18.73
C VAL A 6 -4.57 0.32 19.70
N GLN A 7 -5.62 -0.29 20.26
CA GLN A 7 -5.47 -1.49 21.09
C GLN A 7 -4.92 -2.67 20.29
N GLU A 8 -5.42 -2.90 19.07
CA GLU A 8 -4.92 -3.93 18.16
C GLU A 8 -3.44 -3.70 17.79
N ALA A 9 -3.03 -2.45 17.52
CA ALA A 9 -1.64 -2.11 17.25
C ALA A 9 -0.71 -2.37 18.45
N ASN A 10 -1.13 -1.99 19.66
CA ASN A 10 -0.38 -2.30 20.89
C ASN A 10 -0.28 -3.81 21.13
N THR A 11 -1.36 -4.54 20.83
CA THR A 11 -1.39 -6.00 20.95
C THR A 11 -0.41 -6.65 19.96
N ALA A 12 -0.40 -6.19 18.70
CA ALA A 12 0.54 -6.65 17.69
C ALA A 12 2.00 -6.39 18.12
N LEU A 13 2.29 -5.18 18.63
CA LEU A 13 3.61 -4.85 19.15
C LEU A 13 4.00 -5.74 20.35
N GLN A 14 3.09 -5.96 21.29
CA GLN A 14 3.31 -6.83 22.46
C GLN A 14 3.67 -8.26 22.06
N TYR A 15 3.09 -8.78 20.98
CA TYR A 15 3.36 -10.12 20.46
C TYR A 15 4.52 -10.18 19.45
N GLY A 16 5.24 -9.08 19.24
CA GLY A 16 6.45 -9.06 18.40
C GLY A 16 6.20 -9.04 16.89
N TYR A 17 5.04 -8.56 16.44
CA TYR A 17 4.82 -8.28 15.02
C TYR A 17 5.63 -7.06 14.58
N ASP A 18 6.28 -7.15 13.43
CA ASP A 18 7.13 -6.07 12.90
C ASP A 18 6.34 -4.92 12.25
N ILE A 19 5.21 -5.23 11.61
CA ILE A 19 4.44 -4.29 10.77
C ILE A 19 2.94 -4.61 10.85
N GLY A 20 2.09 -3.57 10.94
CA GLY A 20 0.63 -3.69 10.90
C GLY A 20 0.06 -3.42 9.49
N LEU A 21 -0.73 -4.37 8.95
CA LEU A 21 -1.51 -4.15 7.72
C LEU A 21 -2.80 -3.38 8.05
N LEU A 22 -2.82 -2.08 7.74
CA LEU A 22 -3.90 -1.19 8.13
C LEU A 22 -4.93 -1.02 7.01
N SER A 23 -6.09 -1.66 7.17
CA SER A 23 -7.25 -1.40 6.31
C SER A 23 -7.82 0.00 6.54
N MET A 24 -8.16 0.65 5.43
CA MET A 24 -8.90 1.92 5.37
C MET A 24 -10.33 1.73 4.83
N GLY A 25 -10.74 0.48 4.57
CA GLY A 25 -12.10 0.11 4.20
C GLY A 25 -13.06 0.11 5.39
N GLY A 26 -14.37 0.01 5.12
CA GLY A 26 -15.41 -0.01 6.17
C GLY A 26 -15.60 1.31 6.94
N LEU A 27 -14.95 2.39 6.50
CA LEU A 27 -14.97 3.73 7.10
C LEU A 27 -15.60 4.76 6.14
N GLN A 28 -16.69 4.40 5.46
CA GLN A 28 -17.31 5.23 4.42
C GLN A 28 -17.84 6.57 4.95
N SER A 29 -18.28 6.61 6.21
CA SER A 29 -18.75 7.84 6.88
C SER A 29 -17.61 8.77 7.33
N TRP A 30 -16.35 8.33 7.24
CA TRP A 30 -15.20 9.11 7.68
C TRP A 30 -14.72 10.02 6.55
N THR A 31 -14.22 11.20 6.93
CA THR A 31 -13.48 12.08 6.02
C THR A 31 -12.10 11.50 5.75
N GLU A 32 -11.50 11.88 4.63
CA GLU A 32 -10.12 11.50 4.29
C GLU A 32 -9.13 11.96 5.38
N ASN A 33 -9.31 13.17 5.93
CA ASN A 33 -8.49 13.67 7.04
C ASN A 33 -8.60 12.79 8.30
N ALA A 34 -9.82 12.37 8.68
CA ALA A 34 -9.99 11.48 9.83
C ALA A 34 -9.33 10.11 9.63
N ILE A 35 -9.28 9.62 8.39
CA ILE A 35 -8.57 8.38 8.05
C ILE A 35 -7.05 8.60 8.16
N LEU A 36 -6.52 9.71 7.65
CA LEU A 36 -5.10 10.07 7.79
C LEU A 36 -4.69 10.20 9.26
N ASP A 37 -5.51 10.83 10.10
CA ASP A 37 -5.26 10.96 11.54
C ASP A 37 -5.22 9.59 12.23
N ARG A 38 -6.10 8.67 11.82
CA ARG A 38 -6.02 7.28 12.28
C ARG A 38 -4.73 6.61 11.85
N VAL A 39 -4.30 6.78 10.60
CA VAL A 39 -3.03 6.20 10.11
C VAL A 39 -1.86 6.72 10.94
N ARG A 40 -1.78 8.04 11.19
CA ARG A 40 -0.73 8.65 12.04
C ARG A 40 -0.72 8.07 13.45
N ALA A 41 -1.89 7.92 14.07
CA ALA A 41 -2.01 7.37 15.41
C ALA A 41 -1.51 5.91 15.50
N ILE A 42 -1.73 5.11 14.45
CA ILE A 42 -1.26 3.72 14.41
C ILE A 42 0.24 3.66 14.07
N ALA A 43 0.69 4.49 13.14
CA ALA A 43 2.10 4.59 12.73
C ALA A 43 3.01 5.05 13.88
N ALA A 44 2.47 5.78 14.86
CA ALA A 44 3.18 6.11 16.10
C ALA A 44 3.44 4.91 17.03
N ILE A 45 2.79 3.76 16.80
CA ILE A 45 2.88 2.55 17.63
C ILE A 45 3.66 1.44 16.92
N ILE A 46 3.32 1.16 15.66
CA ILE A 46 3.90 0.09 14.84
C ILE A 46 4.01 0.56 13.38
N PRO A 47 5.06 0.15 12.63
CA PRO A 47 5.14 0.46 11.21
C PRO A 47 3.87 0.05 10.45
N VAL A 48 3.42 0.90 9.52
CA VAL A 48 2.17 0.71 8.79
C VAL A 48 2.43 0.25 7.36
N PHE A 49 1.79 -0.86 7.03
CA PHE A 49 1.53 -1.30 5.66
C PHE A 49 0.10 -0.85 5.29
N GLY A 50 -0.03 0.21 4.50
CA GLY A 50 -1.33 0.73 4.07
C GLY A 50 -2.06 -0.26 3.17
N PHE A 51 -3.38 -0.38 3.31
CA PHE A 51 -4.16 -1.28 2.47
C PHE A 51 -5.24 -0.50 1.68
N TYR A 52 -4.98 -0.31 0.38
CA TYR A 52 -5.94 0.27 -0.56
C TYR A 52 -6.86 -0.82 -1.09
N LEU A 53 -8.07 -0.89 -0.56
CA LEU A 53 -9.08 -1.86 -0.96
C LEU A 53 -10.11 -1.22 -1.91
N GLN A 54 -10.47 -1.94 -2.98
CA GLN A 54 -11.52 -1.53 -3.91
C GLN A 54 -12.94 -1.50 -3.29
N PRO A 55 -13.87 -0.71 -3.84
CA PRO A 55 -15.24 -0.60 -3.31
C PRO A 55 -16.04 -1.91 -3.26
N ALA A 56 -15.85 -2.81 -4.24
CA ALA A 56 -16.65 -4.03 -4.39
C ALA A 56 -16.57 -4.98 -3.18
N VAL A 57 -15.53 -4.86 -2.36
CA VAL A 57 -15.30 -5.69 -1.17
C VAL A 57 -15.17 -4.85 0.11
N GLY A 58 -15.84 -3.69 0.14
CA GLY A 58 -15.95 -2.85 1.34
C GLY A 58 -14.87 -1.77 1.48
N GLY A 59 -14.02 -1.61 0.47
CA GLY A 59 -13.10 -0.48 0.36
C GLY A 59 -13.79 0.81 -0.10
N ARG A 60 -12.98 1.79 -0.50
CA ARG A 60 -13.47 3.08 -1.05
C ARG A 60 -12.40 3.70 -1.93
N ILE A 61 -12.81 4.58 -2.83
CA ILE A 61 -11.88 5.38 -3.64
C ILE A 61 -11.36 6.54 -2.77
N PHE A 62 -10.06 6.80 -2.86
CA PHE A 62 -9.38 7.92 -2.22
C PHE A 62 -8.88 8.90 -3.27
N SER A 63 -8.85 10.18 -2.92
CA SER A 63 -8.33 11.23 -3.78
C SER A 63 -6.81 11.13 -3.93
N TYR A 64 -6.27 11.74 -4.99
CA TYR A 64 -4.82 11.90 -5.15
C TYR A 64 -4.19 12.65 -3.97
N SER A 65 -4.85 13.71 -3.46
CA SER A 65 -4.39 14.48 -2.30
C SER A 65 -4.30 13.64 -1.02
N PHE A 66 -5.23 12.70 -0.82
CA PHE A 66 -5.13 11.73 0.26
C PHE A 66 -3.84 10.92 0.16
N TRP A 67 -3.51 10.38 -1.02
CA TRP A 67 -2.30 9.58 -1.20
C TRP A 67 -1.02 10.40 -1.04
N GLN A 68 -1.01 11.66 -1.46
CA GLN A 68 0.11 12.57 -1.22
C GLN A 68 0.35 12.73 0.29
N GLN A 69 -0.71 13.00 1.05
CA GLN A 69 -0.60 13.13 2.51
C GLN A 69 -0.25 11.81 3.19
N PHE A 70 -0.79 10.69 2.71
CA PHE A 70 -0.52 9.36 3.27
C PHE A 70 0.96 8.98 3.12
N ALA A 71 1.58 9.28 1.97
CA ALA A 71 2.98 8.99 1.72
C ALA A 71 3.94 9.80 2.63
N GLU A 72 3.52 10.98 3.07
CA GLU A 72 4.30 11.79 4.03
C GLU A 72 4.16 11.33 5.49
N ILE A 73 3.28 10.38 5.82
CA ILE A 73 3.13 9.91 7.20
C ILE A 73 4.33 9.05 7.60
N ASP A 74 5.16 9.54 8.52
CA ASP A 74 6.26 8.79 9.12
C ASP A 74 5.83 7.39 9.57
N ASN A 75 6.73 6.42 9.39
CA ASN A 75 6.51 5.01 9.72
C ASN A 75 5.43 4.29 8.91
N VAL A 76 4.84 4.93 7.89
CA VAL A 76 4.31 4.20 6.72
C VAL A 76 5.48 3.68 5.92
N VAL A 77 5.53 2.35 5.72
CA VAL A 77 6.67 1.65 5.10
C VAL A 77 6.28 0.88 3.84
N ALA A 78 4.98 0.67 3.61
CA ALA A 78 4.51 -0.02 2.42
C ALA A 78 3.03 0.26 2.13
N ILE A 79 2.61 0.04 0.89
CA ILE A 79 1.19 0.06 0.49
C ILE A 79 0.87 -1.20 -0.32
N LYS A 80 -0.19 -1.89 0.08
CA LYS A 80 -0.85 -2.94 -0.67
C LYS A 80 -1.91 -2.27 -1.53
N CYS A 81 -1.68 -2.21 -2.84
CA CYS A 81 -2.61 -1.63 -3.79
C CYS A 81 -3.53 -2.70 -4.36
N ALA A 82 -4.76 -2.79 -3.86
CA ALA A 82 -5.83 -3.67 -4.32
C ALA A 82 -7.02 -2.82 -4.82
N SER A 83 -6.73 -1.82 -5.65
CA SER A 83 -7.70 -0.91 -6.26
C SER A 83 -8.45 -1.53 -7.44
N PHE A 84 -7.87 -2.54 -8.09
CA PHE A 84 -8.39 -3.18 -9.32
C PHE A 84 -8.73 -2.17 -10.43
N ASN A 85 -8.07 -1.01 -10.41
CA ASN A 85 -8.28 0.07 -11.36
C ASN A 85 -6.95 0.76 -11.64
N ARG A 86 -6.54 0.77 -12.92
CA ARG A 86 -5.21 1.28 -13.31
C ARG A 86 -5.04 2.76 -13.04
N TYR A 87 -6.08 3.59 -13.20
CA TYR A 87 -6.01 5.02 -12.92
C TYR A 87 -5.85 5.28 -11.41
N GLN A 88 -6.56 4.53 -10.58
CA GLN A 88 -6.40 4.61 -9.12
C GLN A 88 -5.00 4.16 -8.68
N THR A 89 -4.47 3.08 -9.29
CA THR A 89 -3.07 2.67 -9.04
C THR A 89 -2.09 3.77 -9.47
N LEU A 90 -2.31 4.41 -10.62
CA LEU A 90 -1.48 5.52 -11.09
C LEU A 90 -1.48 6.69 -10.11
N ASP A 91 -2.61 7.03 -9.50
CA ASP A 91 -2.67 8.07 -8.47
C ASP A 91 -1.80 7.74 -7.26
N VAL A 92 -1.84 6.49 -6.76
CA VAL A 92 -0.98 6.07 -5.64
C VAL A 92 0.50 6.12 -6.03
N MET A 93 0.85 5.55 -7.18
CA MET A 93 2.23 5.51 -7.67
C MET A 93 2.79 6.92 -7.87
N ARG A 94 1.99 7.82 -8.47
CA ARG A 94 2.36 9.22 -8.67
C ARG A 94 2.53 9.97 -7.35
N ALA A 95 1.65 9.71 -6.37
CA ALA A 95 1.71 10.37 -5.08
C ALA A 95 3.00 9.99 -4.33
N ILE A 96 3.38 8.71 -4.36
CA ILE A 96 4.65 8.23 -3.78
C ILE A 96 5.84 8.81 -4.53
N ALA A 97 5.81 8.86 -5.87
CA ALA A 97 6.90 9.45 -6.64
C ALA A 97 7.18 10.91 -6.27
N ASN A 98 6.13 11.66 -5.91
CA ASN A 98 6.20 13.05 -5.47
C ASN A 98 6.48 13.21 -3.96
N SER A 99 6.58 12.12 -3.21
CA SER A 99 6.81 12.17 -1.77
C SER A 99 8.28 12.34 -1.42
N SER A 100 8.55 13.08 -0.34
CA SER A 100 9.89 13.17 0.25
C SER A 100 10.40 11.82 0.78
N ARG A 101 9.48 10.87 1.00
CA ARG A 101 9.73 9.54 1.57
C ARG A 101 9.62 8.42 0.53
N ARG A 102 9.70 8.74 -0.77
CA ARG A 102 9.53 7.76 -1.88
C ARG A 102 10.36 6.49 -1.73
N ASP A 103 11.60 6.60 -1.26
CA ASP A 103 12.52 5.47 -1.11
C ASP A 103 12.27 4.64 0.15
N GLN A 104 11.37 5.08 1.03
CA GLN A 104 11.01 4.43 2.29
C GLN A 104 9.69 3.63 2.19
N ILE A 105 8.96 3.74 1.08
CA ILE A 105 7.63 3.13 0.91
C ILE A 105 7.68 2.07 -0.19
N ALA A 106 7.55 0.81 0.20
CA ALA A 106 7.51 -0.30 -0.75
C ALA A 106 6.08 -0.54 -1.27
N MET A 107 5.95 -0.63 -2.59
CA MET A 107 4.66 -0.95 -3.23
C MET A 107 4.50 -2.46 -3.39
N TYR A 108 3.33 -2.97 -3.00
CA TYR A 108 2.93 -4.37 -3.19
C TYR A 108 1.58 -4.45 -3.92
N THR A 109 1.50 -5.27 -4.95
CA THR A 109 0.22 -5.47 -5.63
C THR A 109 -0.69 -6.37 -4.79
N GLY A 110 -1.94 -5.96 -4.68
CA GLY A 110 -3.04 -6.77 -4.16
C GLY A 110 -4.08 -7.11 -5.22
N ASN A 111 -3.75 -6.85 -6.50
CA ASN A 111 -4.59 -7.09 -7.66
C ASN A 111 -4.25 -8.45 -8.28
N ASP A 112 -5.05 -9.47 -7.97
CA ASP A 112 -4.85 -10.82 -8.49
C ASP A 112 -5.27 -10.99 -9.97
N ASP A 113 -6.01 -10.03 -10.55
CA ASP A 113 -6.33 -10.03 -11.99
C ASP A 113 -5.13 -9.62 -12.86
N ASN A 114 -4.09 -9.01 -12.29
CA ASN A 114 -3.03 -8.36 -13.06
C ASN A 114 -1.62 -8.54 -12.48
N ILE A 115 -1.37 -9.63 -11.75
CA ILE A 115 -0.14 -9.88 -10.97
C ILE A 115 1.13 -9.64 -11.79
N VAL A 116 1.29 -10.34 -12.93
CA VAL A 116 2.51 -10.29 -13.75
C VAL A 116 2.73 -8.89 -14.32
N ASN A 117 1.69 -8.28 -14.88
CA ASN A 117 1.79 -6.94 -15.47
C ASN A 117 2.14 -5.89 -14.41
N ASP A 118 1.57 -5.98 -13.21
CA ASP A 118 1.90 -5.06 -12.12
C ASP A 118 3.37 -5.22 -11.70
N LEU A 119 3.88 -6.45 -11.54
CA LEU A 119 5.27 -6.71 -11.15
C LEU A 119 6.30 -6.32 -12.23
N MET A 120 5.94 -6.47 -13.51
CA MET A 120 6.79 -6.09 -14.65
C MET A 120 6.78 -4.58 -14.90
N SER A 121 5.69 -3.88 -14.56
CA SER A 121 5.53 -2.44 -14.82
C SER A 121 6.54 -1.60 -14.04
N VAL A 122 7.13 -0.62 -14.73
CA VAL A 122 7.86 0.50 -14.13
C VAL A 122 7.08 1.78 -14.40
N TYR A 123 6.69 2.49 -13.34
CA TYR A 123 5.94 3.74 -13.43
C TYR A 123 6.89 4.92 -13.36
N ASN A 124 7.01 5.67 -14.44
CA ASN A 124 7.90 6.81 -14.55
C ASN A 124 7.12 8.11 -14.46
N PHE A 125 7.56 9.01 -13.57
CA PHE A 125 6.93 10.32 -13.37
C PHE A 125 7.97 11.44 -13.39
N PRO A 126 7.72 12.55 -14.10
CA PRO A 126 8.52 13.75 -13.95
C PRO A 126 8.20 14.44 -12.62
N VAL A 127 9.19 14.55 -11.74
CA VAL A 127 9.08 15.18 -10.41
C VAL A 127 10.23 16.16 -10.24
N ALA A 128 9.92 17.44 -10.06
CA ALA A 128 10.91 18.51 -9.88
C ALA A 128 12.05 18.55 -10.92
N GLY A 129 11.77 18.14 -12.17
CA GLY A 129 12.75 18.09 -13.26
C GLY A 129 13.53 16.78 -13.38
N GLU A 130 13.32 15.83 -12.46
CA GLU A 130 13.89 14.48 -12.51
C GLU A 130 12.84 13.45 -12.95
N ASN A 131 13.27 12.34 -13.55
CA ASN A 131 12.40 11.21 -13.84
C ASN A 131 12.48 10.18 -12.69
N VAL A 132 11.39 10.02 -11.95
CA VAL A 132 11.30 9.14 -10.79
C VAL A 132 10.56 7.87 -11.17
N SER A 133 11.18 6.72 -10.91
CA SER A 133 10.62 5.41 -11.18
C SER A 133 10.09 4.75 -9.90
N ILE A 134 8.81 4.36 -9.91
CA ILE A 134 8.19 3.55 -8.86
C ILE A 134 7.80 2.20 -9.45
N GLU A 135 7.95 1.14 -8.68
CA GLU A 135 7.61 -0.22 -9.09
C GLU A 135 7.02 -1.01 -7.93
N PHE A 136 6.22 -2.02 -8.26
CA PHE A 136 5.82 -3.03 -7.28
C PHE A 136 7.00 -3.95 -6.96
N LYS A 137 7.29 -4.13 -5.68
CA LYS A 137 8.40 -4.98 -5.17
C LYS A 137 7.98 -6.44 -4.96
N GLY A 138 6.68 -6.70 -4.90
CA GLY A 138 6.08 -8.01 -4.69
C GLY A 138 4.55 -7.96 -4.66
N GLY A 139 3.92 -9.06 -4.23
CA GLY A 139 2.48 -9.17 -4.06
C GLY A 139 2.09 -9.63 -2.66
N LEU A 140 0.92 -9.19 -2.18
CA LEU A 140 0.30 -9.69 -0.95
C LEU A 140 -1.12 -10.15 -1.28
N LEU A 141 -1.24 -11.37 -1.81
CA LEU A 141 -2.40 -11.84 -2.57
C LEU A 141 -2.99 -13.10 -1.92
N GLY A 142 -4.32 -13.20 -1.85
CA GLY A 142 -4.98 -14.39 -1.31
C GLY A 142 -4.66 -15.64 -2.12
N HIS A 143 -4.63 -15.51 -3.45
CA HIS A 143 -4.27 -16.59 -4.38
C HIS A 143 -2.86 -17.18 -4.08
N TRP A 144 -1.92 -16.37 -3.60
CA TRP A 144 -0.57 -16.85 -3.26
C TRP A 144 -0.53 -17.78 -2.05
N ALA A 145 -1.59 -17.87 -1.26
CA ALA A 145 -1.68 -18.81 -0.13
C ALA A 145 -1.81 -20.29 -0.57
N VAL A 146 -2.39 -20.56 -1.75
CA VAL A 146 -2.69 -21.94 -2.20
C VAL A 146 -1.57 -22.54 -3.04
N TRP A 147 -0.70 -21.71 -3.66
CA TRP A 147 0.45 -22.15 -4.46
C TRP A 147 1.72 -21.33 -4.20
N THR A 148 2.06 -21.15 -2.92
CA THR A 148 3.18 -20.30 -2.49
C THR A 148 4.48 -20.57 -3.26
N ALA A 149 4.86 -21.85 -3.46
CA ALA A 149 6.08 -22.20 -4.18
C ALA A 149 6.10 -21.66 -5.63
N LYS A 150 4.98 -21.81 -6.36
CA LYS A 150 4.85 -21.31 -7.73
C LYS A 150 4.78 -19.79 -7.80
N ALA A 151 4.12 -19.14 -6.84
CA ALA A 151 4.15 -17.69 -6.73
C ALA A 151 5.58 -17.16 -6.51
N VAL A 152 6.38 -17.83 -5.67
CA VAL A 152 7.79 -17.46 -5.44
C VAL A 152 8.64 -17.69 -6.68
N GLU A 153 8.47 -18.81 -7.39
CA GLU A 153 9.15 -19.08 -8.66
C GLU A 153 8.86 -17.98 -9.69
N LEU A 154 7.59 -17.63 -9.91
CA LEU A 154 7.17 -16.56 -10.81
C LEU A 154 7.76 -15.19 -10.42
N LEU A 155 7.74 -14.85 -9.13
CA LEU A 155 8.32 -13.60 -8.65
C LEU A 155 9.83 -13.54 -8.90
N ARG A 156 10.55 -14.67 -8.73
CA ARG A 156 12.00 -14.74 -9.03
C ARG A 156 12.26 -14.59 -10.52
N GLU A 157 11.47 -15.25 -11.37
CA GLU A 157 11.59 -15.14 -12.82
C GLU A 157 11.43 -13.69 -13.28
N ILE A 158 10.38 -13.01 -12.83
CA ILE A 158 10.14 -11.59 -13.10
C ILE A 158 11.32 -10.73 -12.64
N LYS A 159 11.81 -10.95 -11.42
CA LYS A 159 12.95 -10.20 -10.88
C LYS A 159 14.26 -10.46 -11.62
N SER A 160 14.44 -11.64 -12.22
CA SER A 160 15.64 -11.96 -13.00
C SER A 160 15.63 -11.36 -14.40
N TYR A 161 14.44 -11.02 -14.92
CA TYR A 161 14.27 -10.39 -16.22
C TYR A 161 14.53 -8.87 -16.19
N LYS A 162 14.19 -8.22 -15.07
CA LYS A 162 14.38 -6.78 -14.87
C LYS A 162 15.82 -6.45 -14.50
#